data_AF-A0A521FBI6-F1
#
_entry.id   AF-A0A521FBI6-F1
#
_cell.length_a   1.000
_cell.length_b   1.000
_cell.length_c   1.000
_cell.angle_alpha   90.00
_cell.angle_beta   90.00
_cell.angle_gamma   90.00
#
_symmetry.space_group_name_H-M   'P 1'
#
loop_
_entity.id
_entity.type
_entity.pdbx_description
1 polymer ?
#
loop_
_entity_poly.entity_id
_entity_poly.type
_entity_poly.pdbx_seq_one_letter_code
_entity_poly.pdbx_strand_id
1 'polypeptide(L)' 'MTTGRDFHSAVCWLGTAIWVAMWLALGAEIGAALGWIIGQTERGAWAGLLLQGIILAWLLRPLAQNVR' A
#
# COMPACT_ATOMS: atom_id res chain seq x y z
N MET A 1 30.95 -13.09 10.60
CA MET A 1 29.81 -13.60 9.82
C MET A 1 28.57 -12.77 10.16
N THR A 2 28.37 -11.63 9.48
CA THR A 2 27.21 -10.72 9.71
C THR A 2 26.46 -10.40 8.42
N THR A 3 27.13 -10.53 7.26
CA THR A 3 26.64 -10.16 5.93
C THR A 3 25.32 -10.82 5.50
N GLY A 4 25.01 -12.03 6.00
CA GLY A 4 23.80 -12.76 5.63
C GLY A 4 22.49 -12.19 6.22
N ARG A 5 22.55 -11.57 7.42
CA ARG A 5 21.36 -11.06 8.11
C ARG A 5 20.92 -9.69 7.58
N ASP A 6 21.91 -8.87 7.22
CA ASP A 6 21.69 -7.52 6.69
C ASP A 6 21.13 -7.57 5.26
N PHE A 7 21.63 -8.50 4.45
CA PHE A 7 21.12 -8.73 3.09
C PHE A 7 19.67 -9.24 3.09
N HIS A 8 19.34 -10.18 3.98
CA HIS A 8 17.97 -10.69 4.13
C HIS A 8 17.01 -9.56 4.55
N SER A 9 17.43 -8.72 5.50
CA SER A 9 16.63 -7.58 5.95
C SER A 9 16.40 -6.57 4.83
N ALA A 10 17.43 -6.25 4.03
CA ALA A 10 17.32 -5.35 2.89
C ALA A 10 16.35 -5.87 1.82
N VAL A 11 16.38 -7.17 1.53
CA VAL A 11 15.46 -7.81 0.58
C VAL A 11 14.01 -7.76 1.09
N CYS A 12 13.79 -7.99 2.39
CA CYS A 12 12.46 -7.88 3.00
C CYS A 12 11.92 -6.43 2.93
N TRP A 13 12.76 -5.43 3.19
CA TRP A 13 12.36 -4.02 3.07
C TRP A 13 12.03 -3.64 1.63
N LEU A 14 12.84 -4.05 0.67
CA LEU A 14 12.60 -3.79 -0.74
C LEU A 14 11.30 -4.46 -1.21
N GLY A 15 11.07 -5.72 -0.85
CA GLY A 15 9.83 -6.43 -1.16
C GLY A 15 8.59 -5.74 -0.57
N THR A 16 8.69 -5.28 0.67
CA THR A 16 7.61 -4.53 1.35
C THR A 16 7.34 -3.21 0.64
N ALA A 17 8.39 -2.46 0.28
CA ALA A 17 8.24 -1.19 -0.43
C ALA A 17 7.56 -1.37 -1.80
N ILE A 18 7.99 -2.39 -2.56
CA ILE A 18 7.38 -2.72 -3.85
C ILE A 18 5.91 -3.10 -3.68
N TRP A 19 5.60 -3.94 -2.69
CA TRP A 19 4.23 -4.36 -2.41
C TRP A 19 3.33 -3.17 -2.06
N VAL A 20 3.78 -2.28 -1.17
CA VAL A 20 3.02 -1.06 -0.81
C VAL A 20 2.82 -0.14 -2.02
N ALA A 21 3.87 0.06 -2.83
CA ALA A 21 3.77 0.90 -4.02
C ALA A 21 2.76 0.33 -5.03
N MET A 22 2.83 -0.97 -5.32
CA MET A 22 1.86 -1.65 -6.20
C MET A 22 0.44 -1.59 -5.64
N TRP A 23 0.28 -1.78 -4.33
CA TRP A 23 -1.02 -1.73 -3.66
C TRP A 23 -1.70 -0.36 -3.83
N LEU A 24 -0.94 0.72 -3.62
CA LEU A 24 -1.45 2.09 -3.79
C LEU A 24 -1.73 2.42 -5.26
N ALA A 25 -0.83 2.03 -6.17
CA ALA A 25 -1.00 2.26 -7.61
C ALA A 25 -2.26 1.55 -8.14
N LEU A 26 -2.47 0.28 -7.78
CA LEU A 26 -3.68 -0.47 -8.12
C LEU A 26 -4.94 0.21 -7.59
N GLY A 27 -4.92 0.70 -6.35
CA GLY A 27 -6.06 1.43 -5.79
C GLY A 27 -6.40 2.69 -6.55
N ALA A 28 -5.39 3.47 -6.91
CA ALA A 28 -5.56 4.68 -7.70
C ALA A 28 -6.13 4.38 -9.10
N GLU A 29 -5.62 3.35 -9.78
CA GLU A 29 -6.11 2.94 -11.10
C GLU A 29 -7.55 2.41 -11.05
N ILE A 30 -7.88 1.55 -10.08
CA ILE A 30 -9.25 1.05 -9.89
C ILE A 30 -10.19 2.22 -9.56
N GLY A 31 -9.77 3.10 -8.67
CA GLY A 31 -10.49 4.31 -8.33
C GLY A 31 -10.73 5.21 -9.54
N ALA A 32 -9.71 5.42 -10.36
CA ALA A 32 -9.79 6.21 -11.60
C ALA A 32 -10.77 5.57 -12.59
N ALA A 33 -10.71 4.26 -12.80
CA ALA A 33 -11.61 3.52 -13.66
C ALA A 33 -13.08 3.64 -13.21
N LEU A 34 -13.34 3.52 -11.91
CA LEU A 34 -14.68 3.74 -11.35
C LEU A 34 -15.12 5.20 -11.48
N GLY A 35 -14.21 6.14 -11.21
CA GLY A 35 -14.43 7.57 -11.38
C GLY A 35 -14.77 7.93 -12.83
N TRP A 36 -14.12 7.31 -13.79
CA TRP A 36 -14.36 7.52 -15.22
C TRP A 36 -15.82 7.21 -15.60
N ILE A 37 -16.38 6.11 -15.08
CA ILE A 37 -17.77 5.70 -15.33
C ILE A 37 -18.78 6.78 -14.90
N ILE A 38 -18.47 7.53 -13.84
CA ILE A 38 -19.33 8.59 -13.29
C ILE A 38 -18.89 10.01 -13.68
N GLY A 39 -17.91 10.15 -14.60
CA GLY A 39 -17.39 11.44 -15.05
C GLY A 39 -16.54 12.20 -14.02
N GLN A 40 -15.91 11.48 -13.08
CA GLN A 40 -15.12 12.01 -11.96
C GLN A 40 -13.79 11.24 -11.79
N THR A 41 -13.05 11.02 -12.87
CA THR A 41 -11.82 10.20 -12.92
C THR A 41 -10.79 10.58 -11.86
N GLU A 42 -10.43 11.86 -11.75
CA GLU A 42 -9.43 12.33 -10.79
C GLU A 42 -9.87 12.08 -9.35
N ARG A 43 -11.13 12.39 -9.02
CA ARG A 43 -11.68 12.15 -7.68
C ARG A 43 -11.76 10.67 -7.36
N GLY A 44 -12.08 9.84 -8.35
CA GLY A 44 -12.05 8.39 -8.25
C GLY A 44 -10.65 7.87 -7.89
N ALA A 45 -9.61 8.36 -8.57
CA ALA A 45 -8.22 7.98 -8.29
C ALA A 45 -7.81 8.31 -6.85
N TRP A 46 -8.11 9.54 -6.40
CA TRP A 46 -7.85 9.96 -5.02
C TRP A 46 -8.64 9.11 -4.00
N ALA A 47 -9.91 8.82 -4.28
CA ALA A 47 -10.73 7.98 -3.41
C ALA A 47 -10.16 6.55 -3.29
N GLY A 48 -9.72 5.96 -4.40
CA GLY A 48 -9.10 4.64 -4.41
C GLY A 48 -7.78 4.60 -3.64
N LEU A 49 -6.94 5.63 -3.79
CA LEU A 49 -5.67 5.75 -3.06
C LEU A 49 -5.91 5.92 -1.55
N LEU A 50 -6.86 6.78 -1.15
CA LEU A 50 -7.26 6.96 0.24
C LEU A 50 -7.82 5.67 0.85
N LEU A 51 -8.68 4.96 0.12
CA LEU A 51 -9.25 3.69 0.59
C LEU A 51 -8.13 2.65 0.83
N GLN A 52 -7.21 2.48 -0.12
CA GLN A 52 -6.07 1.58 0.05
C GLN A 52 -5.20 1.98 1.25
N GLY A 53 -4.97 3.27 1.46
CA GLY A 53 -4.23 3.78 2.62
C GLY A 53 -4.93 3.47 3.94
N ILE A 54 -6.24 3.63 3.99
CA ILE A 54 -7.06 3.28 5.18
C ILE A 54 -7.01 1.78 5.45
N ILE A 55 -7.15 0.94 4.41
CA ILE A 55 -7.07 -0.52 4.54
C ILE A 55 -5.68 -0.92 5.05
N LEU A 56 -4.62 -0.35 4.50
CA LEU A 56 -3.25 -0.61 4.94
C LEU A 56 -3.06 -0.21 6.42
N ALA A 57 -3.53 0.97 6.82
CA ALA A 57 -3.47 1.41 8.21
C ALA A 57 -4.26 0.47 9.13
N TRP A 58 -5.44 0.02 8.72
CA TRP A 58 -6.25 -0.96 9.46
C TRP A 58 -5.56 -2.32 9.61
N LEU A 59 -4.90 -2.80 8.56
CA LEU A 59 -4.17 -4.06 8.59
C LEU A 59 -2.95 -4.00 9.51
N LEU A 60 -2.28 -2.84 9.57
CA LEU A 60 -1.10 -2.63 10.41
C LEU A 60 -1.43 -2.29 11.87
N ARG A 61 -2.65 -1.82 12.17
CA ARG A 61 -3.11 -1.54 13.55
C ARG A 61 -2.88 -2.68 14.55
N PRO A 62 -3.29 -3.94 14.29
CA PRO A 62 -3.05 -5.03 15.24
C PRO A 62 -1.56 -5.31 15.42
N LEU A 63 -0.74 -5.13 14.37
CA LEU A 63 0.71 -5.26 14.48
C LEU A 63 1.30 -4.21 15.42
N ALA A 64 0.80 -2.98 15.40
CA ALA A 64 1.24 -1.91 16.29
C ALA A 64 0.76 -2.07 17.74
N GLN A 65 -0.39 -2.74 17.95
CA GLN A 65 -0.95 -2.96 19.29
C GLN A 65 -0.33 -4.16 20.01
N ASN A 66 0.10 -5.19 19.28
CA ASN A 66 0.73 -6.40 19.82
C ASN A 66 2.19 -6.21 20.29
N VAL A 67 2.75 -4.99 20.18
CA VAL A 67 4.10 -4.65 20.66
C VAL A 67 4.09 -4.08 22.09
N ARG A 68 2.94 -4.11 22.78
CA ARG A 68 2.81 -3.71 24.19
C ARG A 68 3.01 -4.87 25.16
#